data_AF-A0A2S7QVC1-F1
#
_entry.id   AF-A0A2S7QVC1-F1
#
_cell.length_a   1.000
_cell.length_b   1.000
_cell.length_c   1.000
_cell.angle_alpha   90.00
_cell.angle_beta   90.00
_cell.angle_gamma   90.00
#
_symmetry.space_group_name_H-M   'P 1'
#
loop_
_entity.id
_entity.type
_entity.pdbx_description
1 polymer ?
#
loop_
_entity_poly.entity_id
_entity_poly.type
_entity_poly.pdbx_seq_one_letter_code
_entity_poly.pdbx_strand_id
1 'polypeptide(L)' 'MGTHGWPQNDGRLREIISWLAQSLPDPSKEYNNARQKYQQGTGSWLVDGEDFQTWQDTEGSFMLLCGGTGAGKL' A
#
# COMPACT_ATOMS: atom_id res chain seq x y z
N MET A 1 26.98 28.02 22.47
CA MET A 1 27.06 26.86 21.54
C MET A 1 26.56 25.65 22.31
N GLY A 2 25.26 25.35 22.22
CA GLY A 2 24.63 24.24 22.92
C GLY A 2 24.30 23.13 21.95
N THR A 3 24.99 22.00 22.04
CA THR A 3 24.63 20.79 21.30
C THR A 3 23.44 20.14 22.01
N HIS A 4 22.22 20.37 21.52
CA HIS A 4 21.08 19.51 21.85
C HIS A 4 21.25 18.18 21.11
N GLY A 5 22.04 17.28 21.69
CA GLY A 5 22.00 15.87 21.32
C GLY A 5 20.70 15.28 21.83
N TRP A 6 19.86 14.77 20.93
CA TRP A 6 18.73 13.92 21.28
C TRP A 6 19.25 12.66 21.97
N PRO A 7 18.89 12.39 23.24
CA PRO A 7 19.39 11.21 23.90
C PRO A 7 18.33 10.09 23.92
N GLN A 8 18.76 8.87 23.58
CA GLN A 8 18.23 7.59 24.09
C GLN A 8 16.92 7.00 23.50
N ASN A 9 16.62 7.17 22.21
CA ASN A 9 15.51 6.41 21.57
C ASN A 9 15.96 5.25 20.64
N ASP A 10 17.26 5.07 20.45
CA ASP A 10 17.79 4.11 19.46
C ASP A 10 17.57 2.65 19.84
N GLY A 11 17.65 2.30 21.12
CA GLY A 11 17.52 0.90 21.58
C GLY A 11 16.11 0.35 21.38
N ARG A 12 15.11 1.09 21.85
CA ARG A 12 13.70 0.72 21.69
C ARG A 12 13.27 0.72 20.22
N LEU A 13 13.75 1.68 19.43
CA LEU A 13 13.51 1.71 18.00
C LEU A 13 14.08 0.46 17.30
N ARG A 14 15.29 0.01 17.67
CA ARG A 14 15.90 -1.21 17.14
C ARG A 14 15.11 -2.46 17.51
N GLU A 15 14.60 -2.56 18.73
CA GLU A 15 13.74 -3.68 19.13
C GLU A 15 12.44 -3.72 18.32
N ILE A 16 11.79 -2.58 18.12
CA ILE A 16 10.57 -2.48 17.30
C ILE A 16 10.87 -2.86 15.85
N ILE A 17 11.94 -2.33 15.25
CA ILE A 17 12.34 -2.65 13.88
C ILE A 17 12.66 -4.14 13.76
N SER A 18 13.40 -4.72 14.71
CA SER A 18 13.73 -6.14 14.73
C SER A 18 12.47 -7.01 14.83
N TRP A 19 11.51 -6.62 15.68
CA TRP A 19 10.24 -7.31 15.81
C TRP A 19 9.43 -7.25 14.50
N LEU A 20 9.33 -6.09 13.87
CA LEU A 20 8.67 -5.92 12.56
C LEU A 20 9.34 -6.74 11.46
N ALA A 21 10.68 -6.71 11.39
CA ALA A 21 11.45 -7.39 10.35
C ALA A 21 11.38 -8.93 10.46
N GLN A 22 11.27 -9.47 11.68
CA GLN A 22 11.18 -10.92 11.90
C GLN A 22 9.75 -11.44 11.80
N SER A 23 8.75 -10.61 12.10
CA SER A 23 7.36 -11.04 12.22
C SER A 23 6.54 -10.85 10.95
N LEU A 24 7.06 -10.12 9.95
CA LEU A 24 6.33 -9.79 8.74
C LEU A 24 6.93 -10.47 7.51
N PRO A 25 6.12 -11.10 6.64
CA PRO A 25 6.59 -11.53 5.34
C PRO A 25 7.04 -10.31 4.52
N ASP A 26 8.08 -10.48 3.71
CA ASP A 26 8.56 -9.42 2.81
C ASP A 26 7.44 -9.04 1.83
N PRO A 27 6.85 -7.83 1.95
CA PRO A 27 5.72 -7.41 1.12
C PRO A 27 6.10 -7.34 -0.36
N SER A 28 7.39 -7.18 -0.66
CA SER A 28 7.91 -7.13 -2.03
C SER A 28 7.70 -8.44 -2.76
N LYS A 29 7.75 -9.59 -2.06
CA LYS A 29 7.57 -10.91 -2.70
C LYS A 29 6.17 -11.08 -3.26
N GLU A 30 5.15 -10.79 -2.46
CA GLU A 30 3.76 -10.91 -2.90
C GLU A 30 3.41 -9.86 -3.95
N TYR A 31 3.89 -8.62 -3.78
CA TYR A 31 3.76 -7.58 -4.80
C TYR A 31 4.36 -8.01 -6.14
N ASN A 32 5.59 -8.53 -6.13
CA ASN A 32 6.28 -8.97 -7.34
C ASN A 32 5.58 -10.17 -7.99
N ASN A 33 5.10 -11.14 -7.20
CA ASN A 33 4.32 -12.27 -7.70
C ASN A 33 3.01 -11.82 -8.37
N ALA A 34 2.28 -10.90 -7.74
CA ALA A 34 1.06 -10.32 -8.31
C ALA A 34 1.36 -9.55 -9.60
N ARG A 35 2.45 -8.77 -9.59
CA ARG A 35 2.92 -8.02 -10.76
C ARG A 35 3.36 -8.92 -11.91
N GLN A 36 3.96 -10.08 -11.64
CA GLN A 36 4.29 -11.06 -12.69
C GLN A 36 3.04 -11.67 -13.34
N LYS A 37 1.93 -11.79 -12.60
CA LYS A 37 0.64 -12.25 -13.13
C LYS A 37 -0.12 -11.16 -13.89
N TYR A 38 0.42 -9.95 -13.97
CA TYR A 38 -0.16 -8.86 -14.74
C TYR A 38 -0.35 -9.28 -16.20
N GLN A 39 -1.56 -9.08 -16.71
CA GLN A 39 -1.85 -9.17 -18.13
C GLN A 39 -2.14 -7.78 -18.66
N GLN A 40 -1.66 -7.48 -19.87
CA GLN A 40 -1.93 -6.19 -20.52
C GLN A 40 -3.46 -5.92 -20.52
N GLY A 41 -3.84 -4.72 -20.09
CA GLY A 41 -5.24 -4.32 -19.98
C GLY A 41 -5.90 -4.63 -18.62
N THR A 42 -5.24 -5.37 -17.72
CA THR A 42 -5.73 -5.59 -16.34
C THR A 42 -5.93 -4.25 -15.64
N GLY A 43 -7.14 -4.01 -15.12
CA GLY A 43 -7.48 -2.77 -14.42
C GLY A 43 -8.03 -1.66 -15.31
N SER A 44 -7.92 -1.76 -16.65
CA SER A 44 -8.42 -0.73 -17.58
C SER A 44 -9.93 -0.55 -17.49
N TRP A 45 -10.67 -1.64 -17.24
CA TRP A 45 -12.12 -1.59 -17.00
C TRP A 45 -12.52 -0.68 -15.83
N LEU A 46 -11.60 -0.45 -14.89
CA LEU A 46 -11.79 0.47 -13.77
C LEU A 46 -11.29 1.87 -14.14
N VAL A 47 -10.01 2.02 -14.49
CA VAL A 47 -9.39 3.35 -14.65
C VAL A 47 -9.90 4.13 -15.87
N ASP A 48 -10.27 3.43 -16.95
CA ASP A 48 -10.86 4.04 -18.14
C ASP A 48 -12.39 4.09 -18.05
N GLY A 49 -12.96 3.55 -16.97
CA GLY A 49 -14.41 3.50 -16.74
C GLY A 49 -14.99 4.84 -16.32
N GLU A 50 -16.20 5.11 -16.77
CA GLU A 50 -16.94 6.35 -16.45
C GLU A 50 -17.15 6.53 -14.95
N ASP A 51 -17.40 5.44 -14.21
CA ASP A 51 -17.58 5.49 -12.75
C ASP A 51 -16.35 6.04 -12.02
N PHE A 52 -15.15 5.63 -12.45
CA PHE A 52 -13.90 6.09 -11.85
C PHE A 52 -13.61 7.54 -12.19
N GLN A 53 -13.81 7.93 -13.46
CA GLN A 53 -13.62 9.31 -13.90
C GLN A 53 -14.61 10.26 -13.19
N THR A 54 -15.87 9.86 -13.08
CA THR A 54 -16.91 10.61 -12.37
C THR A 54 -16.57 10.77 -10.90
N TRP A 55 -16.13 9.70 -10.24
CA TRP A 55 -15.67 9.77 -8.85
C TRP A 55 -14.46 10.69 -8.69
N GLN A 56 -13.47 10.60 -9.59
CA GLN A 56 -12.26 11.41 -9.53
C GLN A 56 -12.54 12.90 -9.69
N ASP A 57 -13.46 13.27 -10.58
CA ASP A 57 -13.76 14.68 -10.90
C ASP A 57 -14.82 15.29 -9.96
N THR A 58 -15.53 14.48 -9.17
CA THR A 58 -16.59 14.96 -8.27
C THR A 58 -16.07 15.15 -6.86
N GLU A 59 -16.02 16.41 -6.42
CA GLU A 59 -15.62 16.78 -5.07
C GLU A 59 -16.61 16.20 -4.02
N GLY A 60 -16.07 15.61 -2.94
CA GLY A 60 -16.88 15.01 -1.88
C GLY A 60 -17.55 13.67 -2.23
N SER A 61 -17.19 13.04 -3.36
CA SER A 61 -17.74 11.75 -3.77
C SER A 61 -16.96 10.54 -3.21
N PHE A 62 -17.60 9.37 -3.23
CA PHE A 62 -17.02 8.10 -2.79
C PHE A 62 -17.34 6.97 -3.76
N MET A 63 -16.35 6.14 -4.07
CA MET A 63 -16.51 4.95 -4.90
C MET A 63 -16.10 3.71 -4.09
N LEU A 64 -16.99 2.72 -4.02
CA LEU A 64 -16.72 1.46 -3.34
C LEU A 64 -16.42 0.35 -4.34
N LEU A 65 -15.25 -0.27 -4.21
CA LEU A 65 -14.87 -1.45 -5.00
C LEU A 65 -15.20 -2.73 -4.23
N CYS A 66 -16.27 -3.41 -4.63
CA CYS A 66 -16.72 -4.66 -3.99
C CYS A 66 -16.16 -5.93 -4.67
N GLY A 67 -15.94 -6.97 -3.88
CA GLY A 67 -15.84 -8.36 -4.37
C GLY A 67 -14.90 -9.24 -3.54
N GLY A 68 -14.68 -10.47 -4.02
CA GLY A 68 -14.04 -11.53 -3.24
C GLY A 68 -12.54 -11.37 -2.99
N THR A 69 -12.04 -12.21 -2.08
CA THR A 69 -10.61 -12.34 -1.75
C THR A 69 -9.76 -12.60 -2.99
N GLY A 70 -8.62 -11.92 -3.11
CA GLY A 70 -7.70 -12.10 -4.24
C GLY A 70 -8.15 -11.43 -5.54
N ALA A 71 -9.25 -10.68 -5.55
CA ALA A 71 -9.72 -9.95 -6.73
C ALA A 71 -8.93 -8.65 -7.02
N GLY A 72 -7.76 -8.48 -6.40
CA GLY A 72 -6.91 -7.29 -6.57
C GLY A 72 -7.51 -6.00 -6.01
N LYS A 73 -8.53 -6.12 -5.14
CA LYS A 73 -9.05 -5.01 -4.36
C LYS A 73 -8.17 -4.82 -3.13
N LEU A 74 -7.12 -4.03 -3.32
CA LEU A 74 -6.09 -3.67 -2.33
C LEU A 74 -5.24 -4.85 -1.82
#